data_AF-A0A9Y3S717-F1
#
_entry.id   AF-A0A9Y3S717-F1
#
_cell.length_a   1.000
_cell.length_b   1.000
_cell.length_c   1.000
_cell.angle_alpha   90.00
_cell.angle_beta   90.00
_cell.angle_gamma   90.00
#
_symmetry.space_group_name_H-M   'P 1'
#
loop_
_entity.id
_entity.type
_entity.pdbx_description
1 polymer ?
#
loop_
_entity_poly.entity_id
_entity_poly.type
_entity_poly.pdbx_seq_one_letter_code
_entity_poly.pdbx_strand_id
1 'polypeptide(L)'
;MLRRLEKRILVSLPSSQARQAMISHWLPPLSCTGGMELRTVLDYEALAKEMEGYSGSDIRLACKEATMRPVRKIFDALESHQDDDTDMPAIQLETVTTADFLNVIEHTKPSARNLMDRYTAWEREYQSV
;
A
#
# COMPACT_ATOMS: atom_id res chain seq x y z
N MET A 1 1.88 -28.24 20.54
CA MET A 1 1.67 -27.18 21.57
C MET A 1 0.23 -26.63 21.61
N LEU A 2 -0.78 -27.33 21.05
CA LEU A 2 -2.16 -26.81 20.98
C LEU A 2 -2.93 -26.83 22.32
N ARG A 3 -2.51 -27.67 23.27
CA ARG A 3 -3.19 -27.88 24.57
C ARG A 3 -3.18 -26.65 25.50
N ARG A 4 -2.24 -25.71 25.34
CA ARG A 4 -2.10 -24.52 26.22
C ARG A 4 -2.59 -23.22 25.57
N LEU A 5 -3.17 -23.31 24.36
CA LEU A 5 -3.77 -22.19 23.63
C LEU A 5 -5.29 -22.36 23.65
N GLU A 6 -5.94 -21.73 24.63
CA GLU A 6 -7.38 -21.86 24.90
C GLU A 6 -8.25 -21.16 23.85
N LYS A 7 -7.79 -20.01 23.34
CA LYS A 7 -8.47 -19.24 22.28
C LYS A 7 -7.66 -19.29 21.00
N ARG A 8 -8.32 -19.64 19.90
CA ARG A 8 -7.76 -19.71 18.55
C ARG A 8 -8.71 -18.95 17.64
N ILE A 9 -8.19 -17.90 17.02
CA ILE A 9 -8.96 -16.98 16.18
C ILE A 9 -8.21 -16.87 14.86
N LEU A 10 -8.90 -17.13 13.75
CA LEU A 10 -8.35 -16.85 12.43
C LEU A 10 -8.41 -15.35 12.17
N VAL A 11 -7.26 -14.75 11.86
CA VAL A 11 -7.21 -13.39 11.34
C VAL A 11 -7.25 -13.49 9.81
N SER A 12 -8.42 -13.19 9.23
CA SER A 12 -8.62 -13.24 7.79
C SER A 12 -7.94 -12.07 7.06
N LEU A 13 -7.92 -12.15 5.73
CA LEU A 13 -7.58 -10.99 4.90
C LEU A 13 -8.51 -9.80 5.18
N PRO A 14 -8.04 -8.56 4.97
CA PRO A 14 -8.83 -7.36 5.22
C PRO A 14 -10.07 -7.31 4.31
N SER A 15 -11.21 -6.92 4.89
CA SER A 15 -12.44 -6.62 4.14
C SER A 15 -12.26 -5.40 3.24
N SER A 16 -13.16 -5.18 2.27
CA SER A 16 -13.07 -4.01 1.38
C SER A 16 -13.01 -2.69 2.17
N GLN A 17 -13.82 -2.54 3.23
CA GLN A 17 -13.80 -1.36 4.09
C GLN A 17 -12.47 -1.23 4.85
N ALA A 18 -11.92 -2.34 5.35
CA ALA A 18 -10.62 -2.33 6.00
C ALA A 18 -9.50 -1.94 5.01
N ARG A 19 -9.52 -2.46 3.77
CA ARG A 19 -8.57 -2.08 2.72
C ARG A 19 -8.64 -0.59 2.42
N GLN A 20 -9.85 -0.04 2.27
CA GLN A 20 -10.07 1.39 2.07
C GLN A 20 -9.44 2.23 3.20
N ALA A 21 -9.72 1.84 4.45
CA ALA A 21 -9.17 2.52 5.64
C ALA A 21 -7.63 2.40 5.70
N MET A 22 -7.07 1.25 5.32
CA MET A 22 -5.63 1.06 5.26
C MET A 22 -4.98 1.95 4.21
N ILE A 23 -5.53 2.02 2.99
CA ILE A 23 -5.00 2.89 1.92
C ILE A 23 -5.09 4.35 2.37
N SER A 24 -6.23 4.79 2.91
CA SER A 24 -6.39 6.16 3.42
C SER A 24 -5.46 6.48 4.58
N HIS A 25 -5.10 5.50 5.41
CA HIS A 25 -4.17 5.69 6.51
C HIS A 25 -2.72 5.86 6.02
N TRP A 26 -2.27 5.01 5.09
CA TRP A 26 -0.90 5.04 4.59
C TRP A 26 -0.66 6.11 3.53
N LEU A 27 -1.70 6.48 2.80
CA LEU A 27 -1.64 7.43 1.70
C LEU A 27 -2.84 8.39 1.75
N PRO A 28 -2.89 9.27 2.78
CA PRO A 28 -3.98 10.25 2.93
C PRO A 28 -3.93 11.34 1.84
N PRO A 29 -5.00 12.14 1.69
CA PRO A 29 -5.07 13.21 0.68
C PRO A 29 -3.94 14.23 0.78
N LEU A 30 -3.44 14.47 1.99
CA LEU A 30 -2.27 15.30 2.26
C LEU A 30 -1.42 14.62 3.33
N SER A 31 -0.14 14.44 3.03
CA SER A 31 0.86 13.93 3.98
C SER A 31 2.03 14.90 4.04
N CYS A 32 2.39 15.34 5.25
CA CYS A 32 3.51 16.23 5.48
C CYS A 32 4.57 15.46 6.27
N THR A 33 5.61 14.98 5.59
CA THR A 33 6.68 14.20 6.22
C THR A 33 8.03 14.85 5.95
N GLY A 34 8.81 15.13 6.99
CA GLY A 34 10.17 15.67 6.84
C GLY A 34 10.24 17.02 6.10
N GLY A 35 9.19 17.83 6.16
CA GLY A 35 9.11 19.12 5.45
C GLY A 35 8.66 19.02 3.99
N MET A 36 8.39 17.82 3.47
CA MET A 36 7.80 17.62 2.14
C MET A 36 6.30 17.38 2.23
N GLU A 37 5.55 18.04 1.36
CA GLU A 37 4.12 17.80 1.17
C GLU A 37 3.89 16.82 0.01
N LEU A 38 3.18 15.74 0.28
CA LEU A 38 2.65 14.82 -0.72
C LEU A 38 1.15 14.97 -0.78
N ARG A 39 0.63 15.35 -1.95
CA ARG A 39 -0.80 15.40 -2.23
C ARG A 39 -1.23 14.15 -2.97
N THR A 40 -2.40 13.63 -2.63
CA THR A 40 -2.98 12.49 -3.33
C THR A 40 -4.43 12.74 -3.69
N VAL A 41 -4.83 12.25 -4.87
CA VAL A 41 -6.20 12.27 -5.37
C VAL A 41 -6.56 10.84 -5.74
N LEU A 42 -7.09 10.12 -4.75
CA LEU A 42 -7.34 8.69 -4.81
C LEU A 42 -8.83 8.39 -4.65
N ASP A 43 -9.33 7.49 -5.51
CA ASP A 43 -10.60 6.81 -5.28
C ASP A 43 -10.35 5.58 -4.41
N TYR A 44 -10.45 5.75 -3.09
CA TYR A 44 -10.18 4.68 -2.14
C TYR A 44 -11.15 3.50 -2.28
N GLU A 45 -12.38 3.72 -2.74
CA GLU A 45 -13.35 2.64 -2.92
C GLU A 45 -12.98 1.76 -4.12
N ALA A 46 -12.65 2.39 -5.25
CA ALA A 46 -12.18 1.67 -6.43
C ALA A 46 -10.88 0.90 -6.14
N LEU A 47 -9.91 1.54 -5.49
CA LEU A 47 -8.65 0.88 -5.12
C LEU A 47 -8.87 -0.29 -4.15
N ALA A 48 -9.79 -0.17 -3.19
CA ALA A 48 -10.10 -1.26 -2.28
C ALA A 48 -10.74 -2.48 -2.97
N LYS A 49 -11.46 -2.27 -4.07
CA LYS A 49 -12.01 -3.35 -4.92
C LYS A 49 -10.89 -4.04 -5.71
N GLU A 50 -10.02 -3.27 -6.36
CA GLU A 50 -8.89 -3.82 -7.13
C GLU A 50 -7.88 -4.58 -6.27
N MET A 51 -7.72 -4.20 -5.01
CA MET A 51 -6.81 -4.86 -4.06
C MET A 51 -7.44 -6.07 -3.34
N GLU A 52 -8.41 -6.73 -3.95
CA GLU A 52 -8.96 -7.96 -3.39
C GLU A 52 -7.89 -9.07 -3.29
N GLY A 53 -7.85 -9.73 -2.13
CA GLY A 53 -6.86 -10.78 -1.85
C GLY A 53 -5.50 -10.28 -1.34
N TYR A 54 -5.31 -8.96 -1.23
CA TYR A 54 -4.10 -8.37 -0.67
C TYR A 54 -4.07 -8.49 0.85
N SER A 55 -2.91 -8.85 1.39
CA SER A 55 -2.66 -8.76 2.84
C SER A 55 -2.40 -7.31 3.26
N GLY A 56 -2.42 -7.06 4.58
CA GLY A 56 -2.10 -5.74 5.10
C GLY A 56 -0.69 -5.26 4.76
N SER A 57 0.28 -6.18 4.70
CA SER A 57 1.65 -5.89 4.25
C SER A 57 1.71 -5.55 2.76
N ASP A 58 0.95 -6.25 1.91
CA ASP A 58 0.91 -5.96 0.47
C ASP A 58 0.34 -4.56 0.22
N ILE A 59 -0.72 -4.17 0.95
CA ILE A 59 -1.33 -2.83 0.84
C ILE A 59 -0.32 -1.76 1.23
N ARG A 60 0.36 -1.94 2.36
CA ARG A 60 1.40 -0.99 2.82
C ARG A 60 2.53 -0.86 1.80
N LEU A 61 2.94 -1.97 1.19
CA LEU A 61 3.98 -1.97 0.15
C LEU A 61 3.52 -1.19 -1.08
N ALA A 62 2.30 -1.44 -1.57
CA ALA A 62 1.73 -0.73 -2.71
C ALA A 62 1.64 0.79 -2.44
N CYS A 63 1.16 1.21 -1.26
CA CYS A 63 1.14 2.62 -0.87
C CYS A 63 2.55 3.22 -0.85
N LYS A 64 3.54 2.50 -0.32
CA LYS A 64 4.94 2.96 -0.32
C LYS A 64 5.48 3.13 -1.73
N GLU A 65 5.24 2.17 -2.62
CA GLU A 65 5.68 2.25 -4.01
C GLU A 65 5.01 3.40 -4.76
N ALA A 66 3.73 3.66 -4.52
CA ALA A 66 3.02 4.82 -5.07
C ALA A 66 3.67 6.14 -4.63
N THR A 67 4.01 6.28 -3.34
CA THR A 67 4.73 7.45 -2.81
C THR A 67 6.13 7.62 -3.42
N MET A 68 6.81 6.53 -3.75
CA MET A 68 8.16 6.60 -4.31
C MET A 68 8.19 7.04 -5.78
N ARG A 69 7.08 6.98 -6.53
CA ARG A 69 7.05 7.42 -7.94
C ARG A 69 7.45 8.89 -8.13
N PRO A 70 6.83 9.88 -7.47
CA PRO A 70 7.23 11.29 -7.60
C PRO A 70 8.66 11.51 -7.10
N VAL A 71 9.09 10.78 -6.07
CA VAL A 71 10.46 10.85 -5.54
C VAL A 71 11.48 10.40 -6.59
N ARG A 72 11.24 9.27 -7.28
CA ARG A 72 12.13 8.78 -8.35
C ARG A 72 12.28 9.79 -9.49
N LYS A 73 11.18 10.43 -9.91
CA LYS A 73 11.24 11.48 -10.95
C LYS A 73 12.12 12.66 -10.56
N ILE A 74 12.09 13.08 -9.29
CA ILE A 74 12.96 14.13 -8.77
C ILE A 74 14.42 13.70 -8.85
N PHE A 75 14.73 12.46 -8.41
CA PHE A 75 16.10 11.93 -8.51
C PHE A 75 16.58 11.87 -9.96
N ASP A 76 15.75 11.37 -10.88
CA ASP A 76 16.09 11.30 -12.31
C ASP A 76 16.37 12.71 -12.89
N ALA A 77 15.56 13.71 -12.51
CA ALA A 77 15.76 15.10 -12.92
C ALA A 77 17.07 15.68 -12.37
N LEU A 78 17.37 15.46 -11.09
CA LEU A 78 18.61 15.90 -10.44
C LEU A 78 19.86 15.28 -11.06
N GLU A 79 19.81 13.99 -11.39
CA GLU A 79 20.93 13.30 -12.05
C GLU A 79 21.13 13.78 -13.48
N SER A 80 20.07 14.19 -14.17
CA SER A 80 20.14 14.70 -15.55
C SER A 80 20.65 16.14 -15.68
N HIS A 81 20.66 16.94 -14.60
CA HIS A 81 21.04 18.36 -14.59
C HIS A 81 22.48 18.60 -14.07
N GLN A 82 23.41 17.67 -14.34
CA GLN A 82 24.79 17.77 -13.85
C GLN A 82 25.67 18.81 -14.57
N ASP A 83 25.21 19.41 -15.68
CA ASP A 83 25.97 20.44 -16.40
C ASP A 83 25.10 21.69 -16.65
N ASP A 84 25.62 22.82 -16.16
CA ASP A 84 25.21 24.22 -16.34
C ASP A 84 23.91 24.74 -15.70
N ASP A 85 24.17 25.58 -14.69
CA ASP A 85 23.47 26.82 -14.34
C ASP A 85 22.44 26.83 -13.20
N THR A 86 22.47 27.97 -12.53
CA THR A 86 22.15 28.17 -11.12
C THR A 86 20.69 28.56 -10.96
N ASP A 87 19.75 27.62 -11.02
CA ASP A 87 18.41 27.82 -10.47
C ASP A 87 17.73 26.46 -10.23
N MET A 88 17.95 25.87 -9.04
CA MET A 88 17.26 24.63 -8.68
C MET A 88 15.78 24.95 -8.45
N PRO A 89 14.85 24.42 -9.26
CA PRO A 89 13.43 24.64 -9.03
C PRO A 89 13.06 24.07 -7.65
N ALA A 90 12.12 24.74 -6.98
CA ALA A 90 11.60 24.26 -5.71
C ALA A 90 11.13 22.81 -5.86
N ILE A 91 11.79 21.89 -5.17
CA ILE A 91 11.50 20.45 -5.26
C ILE A 91 10.13 20.22 -4.63
N GLN A 92 9.12 20.03 -5.47
CA GLN A 92 7.76 19.70 -5.07
C GLN A 92 7.41 18.31 -5.58
N LEU A 93 6.84 17.49 -4.70
CA LEU A 93 6.34 16.17 -5.08
C LEU A 93 5.10 16.34 -5.95
N GLU A 94 5.09 15.65 -7.09
CA GLU A 94 3.89 15.57 -7.92
C GLU A 94 2.75 14.91 -7.15
N THR A 95 1.51 15.30 -7.49
CA THR A 95 0.31 14.70 -6.90
C THR A 95 0.18 13.25 -7.38
N VAL A 96 0.03 12.32 -6.44
CA VAL A 96 -0.21 10.91 -6.76
C VAL A 96 -1.69 10.68 -7.06
N THR A 97 -2.00 10.13 -8.22
CA THR A 97 -3.38 9.88 -8.67
C THR A 97 -3.79 8.41 -8.55
N THR A 98 -5.09 8.13 -8.64
CA THR A 98 -5.60 6.75 -8.73
C THR A 98 -4.93 5.96 -9.85
N ALA A 99 -4.71 6.57 -11.02
CA ALA A 99 -4.05 5.91 -12.15
C ALA A 99 -2.61 5.50 -11.80
N ASP A 100 -1.87 6.35 -11.09
CA ASP A 100 -0.52 6.03 -10.65
C ASP A 100 -0.50 4.84 -9.70
N PHE A 101 -1.47 4.78 -8.80
CA PHE A 101 -1.63 3.66 -7.87
C PHE A 101 -2.01 2.37 -8.61
N LEU A 102 -2.88 2.44 -9.62
CA LEU A 102 -3.24 1.29 -10.45
C LEU A 102 -2.02 0.70 -11.18
N ASN A 103 -1.13 1.55 -11.71
CA ASN A 103 0.13 1.10 -12.30
C ASN A 103 1.03 0.37 -11.28
N VAL A 104 1.01 0.78 -10.01
CA VAL A 104 1.80 0.12 -8.95
C VAL A 104 1.28 -1.28 -8.65
N ILE A 105 -0.04 -1.44 -8.53
CA ILE A 105 -0.64 -2.75 -8.20
C ILE A 105 -0.48 -3.78 -9.32
N GLU A 106 -0.23 -3.36 -10.56
CA GLU A 106 0.16 -4.26 -11.63
C GLU A 106 1.45 -5.03 -11.28
N HIS A 107 2.38 -4.38 -10.58
CA HIS A 107 3.68 -4.93 -10.19
C HIS A 107 3.76 -5.42 -8.75
N THR A 108 2.85 -4.98 -7.85
CA THR A 108 2.77 -5.50 -6.48
C THR A 108 1.62 -6.50 -6.38
N LYS A 109 1.87 -7.80 -6.64
CA LYS A 109 0.85 -8.87 -6.57
C LYS A 109 0.55 -9.32 -5.14
N PRO A 110 -0.66 -9.84 -4.84
CA PRO A 110 -1.01 -10.30 -3.49
C PRO A 110 -0.21 -11.54 -3.09
N SER A 111 0.40 -11.50 -1.89
CA SER A 111 1.26 -12.59 -1.40
C SER A 111 0.47 -13.69 -0.69
N ALA A 112 -0.65 -13.36 -0.05
CA ALA A 112 -1.37 -14.25 0.85
C ALA A 112 -2.55 -15.01 0.21
N ARG A 113 -2.89 -14.74 -1.06
CA ARG A 113 -4.09 -15.28 -1.72
C ARG A 113 -4.19 -16.81 -1.66
N ASN A 114 -3.07 -17.52 -1.85
CA ASN A 114 -3.05 -18.99 -1.91
C ASN A 114 -2.91 -19.67 -0.52
N LEU A 115 -2.75 -18.90 0.56
CA LEU A 115 -2.61 -19.44 1.91
C LEU A 115 -3.95 -19.58 2.62
N MET A 116 -4.98 -18.88 2.13
CA MET A 116 -6.26 -18.73 2.82
C MET A 116 -6.99 -20.06 2.96
N ASP A 117 -7.03 -20.87 1.91
CA ASP A 117 -7.70 -22.19 1.92
C ASP A 117 -7.12 -23.11 3.01
N ARG A 118 -5.79 -23.09 3.17
CA ARG A 118 -5.10 -23.88 4.20
C ARG A 118 -5.47 -23.41 5.60
N TYR A 119 -5.56 -22.10 5.82
CA TYR A 119 -5.89 -21.55 7.13
C TYR A 119 -7.37 -21.74 7.48
N THR A 120 -8.28 -21.63 6.52
CA THR A 120 -9.70 -21.94 6.72
C THR A 120 -9.93 -23.42 7.00
N ALA A 121 -9.19 -24.32 6.32
CA ALA A 121 -9.24 -25.76 6.63
C ALA A 121 -8.75 -26.03 8.07
N TRP A 122 -7.65 -25.40 8.48
CA TRP A 122 -7.11 -25.53 9.83
C TRP A 122 -8.07 -24.97 10.90
N GLU A 123 -8.71 -23.82 10.64
CA GLU A 123 -9.70 -23.23 11.54
C GLU A 123 -10.87 -24.19 11.77
N ARG A 124 -11.42 -24.80 10.72
CA ARG A 124 -12.53 -25.77 10.85
C ARG A 124 -12.19 -26.95 11.76
N GLU A 125 -10.95 -27.40 11.76
CA GLU A 125 -10.49 -28.55 12.55
C GLU A 125 -10.12 -28.17 13.99
N TYR A 126 -9.59 -26.96 14.20
CA TYR A 126 -8.96 -26.58 15.47
C TYR A 126 -9.52 -25.33 16.14
N GLN A 127 -10.54 -24.65 15.61
CA GLN A 127 -11.11 -23.45 16.23
C GLN A 127 -11.63 -23.73 17.63
N SER A 128 -11.49 -22.74 18.52
CA SER A 128 -12.08 -22.80 19.85
C SER A 128 -13.58 -22.50 19.73
N VAL A 129 -14.43 -23.39 20.28
CA VAL A 129 -15.86 -23.11 20.48
C VAL A 129 -16.04 -22.03 21.57
#